data_AF-K9Y9B0-F1
#
_entry.id   AF-K9Y9B0-F1
#
_cell.length_a   1.000
_cell.length_b   1.000
_cell.length_c   1.000
_cell.angle_alpha   90.00
_cell.angle_beta   90.00
_cell.angle_gamma   90.00
#
_symmetry.space_group_name_H-M   'P 1'
#
loop_
_entity.id
_entity.type
_entity.pdbx_description
1 polymer ?
#
loop_
_entity_poly.entity_id
_entity_poly.type
_entity_poly.pdbx_seq_one_letter_code
_entity_poly.pdbx_strand_id
1 'polypeptide(L)'
;MRHMMKILAGATVATAFSTLGFANSAEAIILTLDFSGANFTDNGNLTGTFDYDTTTETYSNFNITAASGATVNNSFTYTTANSTSPGDNFGFNSNSDTQFTIDAVDSFVASPDTDRDIRFVFDQTLNTLSNVGDSRSLVTSGNASQEQVEQGAGNFQIRSITGGVVTVTDVEDPNDPQAVPFEAETSIALALLGGWGAWKRWKSRRANANVN
;
A
#
# COMPACT_ATOMS: atom_id res chain seq x y z
N MET A 1 -24.34 33.71 72.83
CA MET A 1 -23.67 32.39 72.72
C MET A 1 -23.61 32.02 71.25
N ARG A 2 -22.41 31.79 70.73
CA ARG A 2 -22.14 31.52 69.31
C ARG A 2 -22.34 30.04 69.05
N HIS A 3 -23.23 29.67 68.15
CA HIS A 3 -23.25 28.33 67.57
C HIS A 3 -22.66 28.36 66.16
N MET A 4 -21.47 27.76 66.07
CA MET A 4 -20.84 27.27 64.85
C MET A 4 -21.71 26.17 64.24
N MET A 5 -21.89 26.17 62.92
CA MET A 5 -22.01 24.92 62.19
C MET A 5 -21.39 25.10 60.80
N LYS A 6 -20.17 24.59 60.67
CA LYS A 6 -19.52 24.34 59.38
C LYS A 6 -20.15 23.07 58.81
N ILE A 7 -20.71 23.13 57.61
CA ILE A 7 -21.00 21.92 56.82
C ILE A 7 -20.14 22.01 55.57
N LEU A 8 -19.05 21.26 55.64
CA LEU A 8 -18.17 20.87 54.55
C LEU A 8 -18.82 19.66 53.89
N ALA A 9 -19.31 19.79 52.67
CA ALA A 9 -19.71 18.65 51.85
C ALA A 9 -18.78 18.61 50.64
N GLY A 10 -17.69 17.85 50.79
CA GLY A 10 -16.89 17.38 49.67
C GLY A 10 -17.56 16.15 49.06
N ALA A 11 -17.61 16.10 47.73
CA ALA A 11 -17.89 14.87 46.99
C ALA A 11 -17.05 14.88 45.71
N THR A 12 -15.93 14.16 45.81
CA THR A 12 -15.27 13.34 44.79
C THR A 12 -15.71 13.53 43.33
N VAL A 13 -14.82 14.15 42.55
CA VAL A 13 -14.78 13.98 41.09
C VAL A 13 -14.20 12.60 40.80
N ALA A 14 -15.05 11.66 40.39
CA ALA A 14 -14.60 10.38 39.84
C ALA A 14 -14.09 10.64 38.41
N THR A 15 -12.77 10.76 38.25
CA THR A 15 -12.13 10.67 36.95
C THR A 15 -12.30 9.24 36.44
N ALA A 16 -13.32 9.02 35.62
CA ALA A 16 -13.40 7.87 34.76
C ALA A 16 -12.23 7.96 33.76
N PHE A 17 -11.10 7.33 34.11
CA PHE A 17 -10.16 6.87 33.10
C PHE A 17 -10.87 5.75 32.35
N SER A 18 -11.66 6.13 31.34
CA SER A 18 -12.01 5.21 30.27
C SER A 18 -10.69 4.71 29.72
N THR A 19 -10.39 3.46 30.02
CA THR A 19 -9.38 2.67 29.31
C THR A 19 -9.69 2.82 27.83
N LEU A 20 -8.97 3.73 27.17
CA LEU A 20 -8.83 3.76 25.72
C LEU A 20 -8.11 2.45 25.40
N GLY A 21 -8.90 1.38 25.29
CA GLY A 21 -8.48 0.18 24.62
C GLY A 21 -8.26 0.62 23.18
N PHE A 22 -7.03 0.99 22.85
CA PHE A 22 -6.58 0.93 21.50
C PHE A 22 -6.81 -0.53 21.12
N ALA A 23 -7.84 -0.77 20.30
CA ALA A 23 -7.86 -1.99 19.52
C ALA A 23 -6.48 -2.05 18.88
N ASN A 24 -5.71 -3.11 19.19
CA ASN A 24 -4.54 -3.43 18.41
C ASN A 24 -5.09 -3.68 17.00
N SER A 25 -5.18 -2.62 16.20
CA SER A 25 -5.30 -2.76 14.76
C SER A 25 -4.05 -3.54 14.41
N ALA A 26 -4.20 -4.76 13.89
CA ALA A 26 -3.11 -5.35 13.16
C ALA A 26 -2.76 -4.32 12.07
N GLU A 27 -1.59 -3.72 12.16
CA GLU A 27 -1.17 -2.69 11.21
C GLU A 27 -0.76 -3.36 9.91
N ALA A 28 -1.14 -2.73 8.80
CA ALA A 28 -1.05 -3.31 7.47
C ALA A 28 0.40 -3.51 7.03
N ILE A 29 0.79 -4.75 6.71
CA ILE A 29 2.06 -5.03 6.04
C ILE A 29 1.81 -4.96 4.53
N ILE A 30 2.48 -4.01 3.87
CA ILE A 30 2.43 -3.87 2.41
C ILE A 30 3.62 -4.60 1.82
N LEU A 31 3.34 -5.53 0.90
CA LEU A 31 4.34 -6.27 0.15
C LEU A 31 4.45 -5.68 -1.24
N THR A 32 5.64 -5.29 -1.67
CA THR A 32 5.89 -5.01 -3.09
C THR A 32 6.34 -6.30 -3.77
N LEU A 33 5.59 -6.74 -4.78
CA LEU A 33 5.84 -7.96 -5.53
C LEU A 33 6.29 -7.64 -6.96
N ASP A 34 7.32 -8.36 -7.43
CA ASP A 34 7.85 -8.28 -8.79
C ASP A 34 7.64 -9.59 -9.56
N PHE A 35 7.22 -9.46 -10.82
CA PHE A 35 7.07 -10.59 -11.74
C PHE A 35 8.42 -10.98 -12.35
N SER A 36 8.78 -12.27 -12.25
CA SER A 36 9.93 -12.83 -12.95
C SER A 36 9.59 -14.13 -13.70
N GLY A 37 10.13 -14.28 -14.91
CA GLY A 37 9.95 -15.48 -15.74
C GLY A 37 8.54 -15.70 -16.30
N ALA A 38 7.65 -14.71 -16.23
CA ALA A 38 6.29 -14.80 -16.72
C ALA A 38 6.21 -14.58 -18.23
N ASN A 39 5.82 -15.61 -18.99
CA ASN A 39 5.69 -15.55 -20.45
C ASN A 39 4.26 -15.90 -20.87
N PHE A 40 3.84 -15.42 -22.02
CA PHE A 40 2.59 -15.82 -22.67
C PHE A 40 2.82 -17.00 -23.62
N THR A 41 1.76 -17.76 -23.91
CA THR A 41 1.74 -18.86 -24.88
C THR A 41 2.14 -18.45 -26.30
N ASP A 42 2.08 -17.15 -26.61
CA ASP A 42 2.36 -16.58 -27.92
C ASP A 42 3.75 -15.92 -28.01
N ASN A 43 4.64 -16.23 -27.06
CA ASN A 43 5.99 -15.69 -26.89
C ASN A 43 6.06 -14.20 -26.48
N GLY A 44 4.95 -13.59 -26.10
CA GLY A 44 5.00 -12.32 -25.36
C GLY A 44 5.60 -12.54 -23.95
N ASN A 45 6.22 -11.51 -23.40
CA ASN A 45 6.74 -11.51 -22.03
C ASN A 45 5.88 -10.63 -21.11
N LEU A 46 5.87 -10.95 -19.82
CA LEU A 46 5.21 -10.18 -18.77
C LEU A 46 6.20 -9.81 -17.67
N THR A 47 6.25 -8.54 -17.32
CA THR A 47 7.14 -7.99 -16.29
C THR A 47 6.45 -6.86 -15.56
N GLY A 48 6.86 -6.59 -14.33
CA GLY A 48 6.40 -5.42 -13.59
C GLY A 48 6.16 -5.72 -12.13
N THR A 49 5.59 -4.73 -11.44
CA THR A 49 5.42 -4.77 -9.99
C THR A 49 4.00 -4.43 -9.59
N PHE A 50 3.62 -4.81 -8.38
CA PHE A 50 2.41 -4.36 -7.70
C PHE A 50 2.57 -4.47 -6.19
N ASP A 51 1.78 -3.69 -5.45
CA ASP A 51 1.73 -3.77 -4.00
C ASP A 51 0.51 -4.59 -3.56
N TYR A 52 0.68 -5.37 -2.51
CA TYR A 52 -0.36 -6.16 -1.86
C TYR A 52 -0.40 -5.87 -0.35
N ASP A 53 -1.54 -5.37 0.12
CA ASP A 53 -1.80 -5.17 1.55
C ASP A 53 -2.37 -6.46 2.14
N THR A 54 -1.57 -7.13 2.98
CA THR A 54 -1.92 -8.41 3.61
C THR A 54 -3.04 -8.32 4.64
N THR A 55 -3.38 -7.11 5.11
CA THR A 55 -4.42 -6.89 6.11
C THR A 55 -5.76 -6.59 5.47
N THR A 56 -5.76 -5.77 4.41
CA THR A 56 -7.00 -5.42 3.68
C THR A 56 -7.26 -6.34 2.48
N GLU A 57 -6.29 -7.18 2.11
CA GLU A 57 -6.31 -8.04 0.93
C GLU A 57 -6.52 -7.24 -0.37
N THR A 58 -5.94 -6.03 -0.41
CA THR A 58 -6.06 -5.11 -1.55
C THR A 58 -4.79 -5.00 -2.36
N TYR A 59 -4.95 -4.74 -3.66
CA TYR A 59 -3.87 -4.56 -4.61
C TYR A 59 -3.76 -3.08 -5.01
N SER A 60 -2.55 -2.55 -5.07
CA SER A 60 -2.30 -1.14 -5.42
C SER A 60 -0.97 -0.95 -6.16
N ASN A 61 -0.68 0.28 -6.58
CA ASN A 61 0.59 0.71 -7.20
C ASN A 61 1.14 -0.20 -8.31
N PHE A 62 0.25 -0.88 -9.03
CA PHE A 62 0.66 -1.81 -10.07
C PHE A 62 1.22 -1.06 -11.29
N ASN A 63 2.27 -1.63 -11.87
CA ASN A 63 2.93 -1.19 -13.09
C ASN A 63 3.41 -2.44 -13.84
N ILE A 64 2.51 -3.02 -14.63
CA ILE A 64 2.70 -4.33 -15.25
C ILE A 64 2.68 -4.18 -16.77
N THR A 65 3.76 -4.58 -17.42
CA THR A 65 3.89 -4.55 -18.88
C THR A 65 3.68 -5.93 -19.46
N ALA A 66 2.67 -6.04 -20.32
CA ALA A 66 2.42 -7.20 -21.16
C ALA A 66 2.91 -6.89 -22.59
N ALA A 67 4.06 -7.44 -22.95
CA ALA A 67 4.67 -7.24 -24.27
C ALA A 67 3.83 -7.87 -25.39
N SER A 68 3.98 -7.38 -26.61
CA SER A 68 3.32 -8.00 -27.78
C SER A 68 3.80 -9.44 -28.00
N GLY A 69 2.94 -10.24 -28.61
CA GLY A 69 3.20 -11.60 -29.04
C GLY A 69 2.50 -11.93 -30.35
N ALA A 70 2.49 -13.20 -30.75
CA ALA A 70 1.89 -13.62 -32.01
C ALA A 70 0.34 -13.50 -32.02
N THR A 71 -0.30 -13.59 -30.85
CA THR A 71 -1.76 -13.45 -30.72
C THR A 71 -2.13 -12.00 -30.56
N VAL A 72 -1.48 -11.30 -29.63
CA VAL A 72 -1.75 -9.90 -29.29
C VAL A 72 -0.60 -9.02 -29.76
N ASN A 73 -0.82 -8.25 -30.82
CA ASN A 73 0.25 -7.55 -31.56
C ASN A 73 0.69 -6.20 -30.96
N ASN A 74 0.04 -5.73 -29.89
CA ASN A 74 0.38 -4.51 -29.19
C ASN A 74 0.87 -4.78 -27.76
N SER A 75 1.95 -4.11 -27.37
CA SER A 75 2.36 -4.06 -25.97
C SER A 75 1.43 -3.11 -25.20
N PHE A 76 1.17 -3.42 -23.94
CA PHE A 76 0.43 -2.52 -23.04
C PHE A 76 1.05 -2.55 -21.65
N THR A 77 0.96 -1.43 -20.94
CA THR A 77 1.38 -1.32 -19.54
C THR A 77 0.18 -0.91 -18.70
N TYR A 78 -0.25 -1.81 -17.81
CA TYR A 78 -1.26 -1.58 -16.81
C TYR A 78 -0.66 -0.76 -15.67
N THR A 79 -1.24 0.40 -15.41
CA THR A 79 -0.86 1.32 -14.34
C THR A 79 -2.09 1.78 -13.58
N THR A 80 -1.93 2.21 -12.34
CA THR A 80 -3.05 2.80 -11.57
C THR A 80 -3.70 4.01 -12.24
N ALA A 81 -2.99 4.68 -13.17
CA ALA A 81 -3.48 5.84 -13.90
C ALA A 81 -4.36 5.48 -15.12
N ASN A 82 -4.21 4.27 -15.69
CA ASN A 82 -4.89 3.84 -16.91
C ASN A 82 -5.62 2.50 -16.74
N SER A 83 -5.80 2.01 -15.52
CA SER A 83 -6.42 0.71 -15.26
C SER A 83 -7.10 0.68 -13.90
N THR A 84 -8.07 -0.22 -13.74
CA THR A 84 -8.82 -0.46 -12.51
C THR A 84 -8.61 -1.89 -12.00
N SER A 85 -8.78 -2.07 -10.69
CA SER A 85 -8.61 -3.34 -9.97
C SER A 85 -9.69 -3.42 -8.87
N PRO A 86 -10.54 -4.47 -8.84
CA PRO A 86 -10.60 -5.58 -9.80
C PRO A 86 -11.02 -5.12 -11.21
N GLY A 87 -10.85 -6.01 -12.20
CA GLY A 87 -11.32 -5.77 -13.57
C GLY A 87 -12.80 -6.11 -13.75
N ASP A 88 -13.51 -5.37 -14.60
CA ASP A 88 -14.97 -5.49 -14.71
C ASP A 88 -15.44 -6.00 -16.10
N ASN A 89 -14.59 -5.96 -17.12
CA ASN A 89 -14.98 -6.16 -18.52
C ASN A 89 -15.20 -7.64 -18.93
N PHE A 90 -14.31 -8.57 -18.55
CA PHE A 90 -14.39 -9.97 -19.01
C PHE A 90 -14.88 -10.96 -17.96
N GLY A 91 -15.65 -10.49 -16.98
CA GLY A 91 -16.19 -11.33 -15.91
C GLY A 91 -15.15 -11.73 -14.86
N PHE A 92 -14.02 -11.04 -14.82
CA PHE A 92 -12.98 -11.19 -13.79
C PHE A 92 -13.25 -10.27 -12.59
N ASN A 93 -14.47 -10.30 -12.08
CA ASN A 93 -15.03 -9.32 -11.14
C ASN A 93 -14.61 -9.48 -9.67
N SER A 94 -13.45 -10.10 -9.40
CA SER A 94 -12.96 -10.23 -8.03
C SER A 94 -11.46 -10.35 -7.94
N ASN A 95 -10.95 -9.72 -6.88
CA ASN A 95 -9.63 -9.94 -6.34
C ASN A 95 -9.76 -10.70 -5.02
N SER A 96 -8.74 -11.48 -4.70
CA SER A 96 -8.57 -12.17 -3.43
C SER A 96 -7.10 -12.35 -3.16
N ASP A 97 -6.73 -12.91 -2.01
CA ASP A 97 -5.35 -13.30 -1.71
C ASP A 97 -4.75 -14.37 -2.64
N THR A 98 -5.53 -14.96 -3.55
CA THR A 98 -5.07 -15.94 -4.57
C THR A 98 -5.29 -15.47 -6.00
N GLN A 99 -5.90 -14.30 -6.21
CA GLN A 99 -6.23 -13.81 -7.54
C GLN A 99 -6.14 -12.29 -7.61
N PHE A 100 -5.45 -11.81 -8.64
CA PHE A 100 -5.36 -10.39 -8.97
C PHE A 100 -5.80 -10.16 -10.42
N THR A 101 -6.79 -9.29 -10.61
CA THR A 101 -7.32 -8.88 -11.91
C THR A 101 -7.14 -7.38 -12.10
N ILE A 102 -6.76 -6.99 -13.31
CA ILE A 102 -6.65 -5.60 -13.75
C ILE A 102 -7.36 -5.43 -15.09
N ASP A 103 -8.11 -4.34 -15.24
CA ASP A 103 -8.80 -3.93 -16.47
C ASP A 103 -8.25 -2.58 -16.94
N ALA A 104 -7.93 -2.47 -18.23
CA ALA A 104 -7.48 -1.23 -18.83
C ALA A 104 -8.67 -0.28 -19.03
N VAL A 105 -8.55 0.94 -18.52
CA VAL A 105 -9.59 1.95 -18.73
C VAL A 105 -9.58 2.40 -20.19
N ASP A 106 -10.67 2.10 -20.89
CA ASP A 106 -10.95 2.30 -22.32
C ASP A 106 -10.54 3.69 -22.88
N SER A 107 -10.49 4.72 -22.03
CA SER A 107 -10.11 6.10 -22.41
C SER A 107 -8.69 6.30 -22.96
N PHE A 108 -7.78 5.31 -22.85
CA PHE A 108 -6.37 5.47 -23.23
C PHE A 108 -5.96 4.81 -24.56
N VAL A 109 -6.82 3.97 -25.16
CA VAL A 109 -6.52 3.36 -26.47
C VAL A 109 -7.30 4.11 -27.55
N ALA A 110 -6.59 4.72 -28.49
CA ALA A 110 -7.17 5.55 -29.56
C ALA A 110 -8.03 4.78 -30.59
N SER A 111 -8.48 3.56 -30.26
CA SER A 111 -9.44 2.77 -31.03
C SER A 111 -10.63 2.48 -30.10
N PRO A 112 -11.86 2.90 -30.44
CA PRO A 112 -13.01 2.88 -29.53
C PRO A 112 -13.54 1.48 -29.17
N ASP A 113 -12.75 0.41 -29.32
CA ASP A 113 -13.21 -0.97 -29.13
C ASP A 113 -12.09 -1.93 -28.67
N THR A 114 -11.18 -1.48 -27.81
CA THR A 114 -10.15 -2.39 -27.25
C THR A 114 -10.16 -2.40 -25.73
N ASP A 115 -11.09 -3.18 -25.18
CA ASP A 115 -11.07 -3.57 -23.77
C ASP A 115 -9.94 -4.58 -23.53
N ARG A 116 -9.29 -4.50 -22.36
CA ARG A 116 -8.14 -5.33 -22.04
C ARG A 116 -8.10 -5.66 -20.56
N ASP A 117 -8.22 -6.95 -20.23
CA ASP A 117 -8.00 -7.42 -18.86
C ASP A 117 -6.83 -8.38 -18.79
N ILE A 118 -6.16 -8.35 -17.66
CA ILE A 118 -5.21 -9.37 -17.26
C ILE A 118 -5.57 -9.94 -15.89
N ARG A 119 -5.48 -11.26 -15.78
CA ARG A 119 -5.73 -12.01 -14.56
C ARG A 119 -4.51 -12.84 -14.20
N PHE A 120 -4.12 -12.75 -12.94
CA PHE A 120 -3.11 -13.58 -12.30
C PHE A 120 -3.79 -14.45 -11.26
N VAL A 121 -3.50 -15.75 -11.27
CA VAL A 121 -3.94 -16.69 -10.24
C VAL A 121 -2.68 -17.28 -9.63
N PHE A 122 -2.59 -17.24 -8.30
CA PHE A 122 -1.44 -17.74 -7.55
C PHE A 122 -1.69 -19.17 -7.07
N ASP A 123 -0.63 -19.95 -6.94
CA ASP A 123 -0.70 -21.35 -6.49
C ASP A 123 -1.06 -21.48 -5.00
N GLN A 124 -0.83 -20.41 -4.22
CA GLN A 124 -1.18 -20.28 -2.81
C GLN A 124 -1.53 -18.83 -2.47
N THR A 125 -2.06 -18.61 -1.26
CA THR A 125 -2.42 -17.28 -0.77
C THR A 125 -1.18 -16.39 -0.62
N LEU A 126 -1.31 -15.11 -0.97
CA LEU A 126 -0.28 -14.09 -0.78
C LEU A 126 -0.12 -13.70 0.70
N ASN A 127 -1.16 -13.85 1.52
CA ASN A 127 -1.15 -13.55 2.97
C ASN A 127 -0.11 -14.35 3.79
N THR A 128 0.48 -15.38 3.19
CA THR A 128 1.51 -16.21 3.83
C THR A 128 2.93 -15.79 3.44
N LEU A 129 3.07 -14.72 2.65
CA LEU A 129 4.34 -14.07 2.37
C LEU A 129 4.63 -13.03 3.46
N SER A 130 5.87 -12.96 3.94
CA SER A 130 6.24 -12.02 5.00
C SER A 130 7.64 -11.44 4.87
N ASN A 131 8.50 -12.02 4.03
CA ASN A 131 9.89 -11.62 3.92
C ASN A 131 10.26 -11.35 2.46
N VAL A 132 11.20 -10.43 2.27
CA VAL A 132 11.87 -10.23 0.97
C VAL A 132 12.48 -11.55 0.49
N GLY A 133 12.22 -11.89 -0.77
CA GLY A 133 12.63 -13.14 -1.40
C GLY A 133 11.61 -14.27 -1.30
N ASP A 134 10.58 -14.15 -0.45
CA ASP A 134 9.45 -15.07 -0.49
C ASP A 134 8.75 -14.94 -1.86
N SER A 135 8.22 -16.04 -2.39
CA SER A 135 7.65 -16.06 -3.74
C SER A 135 6.43 -16.95 -3.88
N ARG A 136 5.61 -16.67 -4.91
CA ARG A 136 4.46 -17.48 -5.32
C ARG A 136 4.49 -17.74 -6.80
N SER A 137 4.07 -18.93 -7.21
CA SER A 137 4.01 -19.28 -8.62
C SER A 137 2.68 -18.87 -9.22
N LEU A 138 2.69 -18.49 -10.50
CA LEU A 138 1.47 -18.33 -11.25
C LEU A 138 0.89 -19.69 -11.63
N VAL A 139 -0.42 -19.86 -11.50
CA VAL A 139 -1.16 -21.01 -11.99
C VAL A 139 -1.32 -20.86 -13.50
N THR A 140 -0.76 -21.81 -14.25
CA THR A 140 -0.70 -21.80 -15.72
C THR A 140 -1.67 -22.79 -16.37
N SER A 141 -2.30 -23.66 -15.57
CA SER A 141 -3.26 -24.65 -16.06
C SER A 141 -4.60 -24.00 -16.43
N GLY A 142 -5.19 -24.41 -17.56
CA GLY A 142 -6.58 -24.10 -17.90
C GLY A 142 -6.90 -22.61 -18.05
N ASN A 143 -5.92 -21.81 -18.48
CA ASN A 143 -6.02 -20.36 -18.62
C ASN A 143 -6.33 -19.63 -17.29
N ALA A 144 -5.92 -20.19 -16.15
CA ALA A 144 -6.11 -19.54 -14.86
C ALA A 144 -5.46 -18.14 -14.86
N SER A 145 -4.17 -18.05 -15.18
CA SER A 145 -3.50 -16.77 -15.46
C SER A 145 -3.52 -16.49 -16.96
N GLN A 146 -4.12 -15.38 -17.37
CA GLN A 146 -4.34 -15.05 -18.78
C GLN A 146 -4.48 -13.55 -19.02
N GLU A 147 -4.28 -13.15 -20.26
CA GLU A 147 -4.68 -11.85 -20.77
C GLU A 147 -5.76 -12.03 -21.83
N GLN A 148 -6.76 -11.15 -21.79
CA GLN A 148 -7.83 -11.07 -22.77
C GLN A 148 -7.88 -9.65 -23.34
N VAL A 149 -7.96 -9.57 -24.67
CA VAL A 149 -8.04 -8.31 -25.42
C VAL A 149 -9.21 -8.39 -26.38
N GLU A 150 -10.13 -7.44 -26.33
CA GLU A 150 -11.13 -7.25 -27.37
C GLU A 150 -10.54 -6.42 -28.51
N GLN A 151 -10.79 -6.79 -29.76
CA GLN A 151 -10.40 -6.02 -30.95
C GLN A 151 -11.62 -5.79 -31.83
N GLY A 152 -12.51 -4.91 -31.39
CA GLY A 152 -13.76 -4.62 -32.11
C GLY A 152 -14.84 -5.69 -31.91
N ALA A 153 -16.10 -5.26 -31.84
CA ALA A 153 -17.34 -6.04 -31.97
C ALA A 153 -17.28 -7.52 -31.52
N GLY A 154 -16.78 -7.79 -30.31
CA GLY A 154 -16.75 -9.14 -29.71
C GLY A 154 -15.67 -10.08 -30.26
N ASN A 155 -14.65 -9.57 -30.94
CA ASN A 155 -13.49 -10.36 -31.34
C ASN A 155 -12.46 -10.42 -30.22
N PHE A 156 -12.40 -11.55 -29.52
CA PHE A 156 -11.51 -11.74 -28.38
C PHE A 156 -10.22 -12.45 -28.78
N GLN A 157 -9.10 -11.85 -28.38
CA GLN A 157 -7.80 -12.47 -28.37
C GLN A 157 -7.45 -12.85 -26.94
N ILE A 158 -7.21 -14.13 -26.72
CA ILE A 158 -6.83 -14.68 -25.41
C ILE A 158 -5.46 -15.31 -25.54
N ARG A 159 -4.57 -14.98 -24.60
CA ARG A 159 -3.29 -15.65 -24.44
C ARG A 159 -3.08 -16.03 -22.98
N SER A 160 -2.60 -17.24 -22.76
CA SER A 160 -2.39 -17.74 -21.40
C SER A 160 -0.97 -17.46 -20.94
N ILE A 161 -0.79 -17.29 -19.64
CA ILE A 161 0.53 -17.17 -19.03
C ILE A 161 1.07 -18.60 -18.78
N THR A 162 2.27 -18.90 -19.27
CA THR A 162 2.87 -20.25 -19.27
C THR A 162 3.90 -20.48 -18.17
N GLY A 163 4.18 -19.47 -17.36
CA GLY A 163 5.10 -19.57 -16.23
C GLY A 163 5.14 -18.26 -15.47
N GLY A 164 6.07 -18.17 -14.52
CA GLY A 164 6.34 -16.96 -13.78
C GLY A 164 6.11 -17.12 -12.29
N VAL A 165 6.86 -16.33 -11.54
CA VAL A 165 6.73 -16.20 -10.09
C VAL A 165 6.62 -14.72 -9.75
N VAL A 166 5.86 -14.43 -8.71
CA VAL A 166 5.91 -13.14 -8.03
C VAL A 166 6.81 -13.27 -6.81
N THR A 167 7.75 -12.36 -6.63
CA THR A 167 8.70 -12.36 -5.52
C THR A 167 8.54 -11.07 -4.73
N VAL A 168 8.51 -11.18 -3.40
CA VAL A 168 8.54 -10.01 -2.51
C VAL A 168 9.90 -9.33 -2.65
N THR A 169 9.91 -8.10 -3.15
CA THR A 169 11.12 -7.29 -3.28
C THR A 169 11.28 -6.29 -2.16
N ASP A 170 10.16 -5.89 -1.55
CA ASP A 170 10.13 -4.97 -0.42
C ASP A 170 8.98 -5.33 0.53
N VAL A 171 9.17 -4.99 1.81
CA VAL A 171 8.18 -5.14 2.87
C VAL A 171 8.12 -3.82 3.62
N GLU A 172 7.06 -3.04 3.38
CA GLU A 172 6.82 -1.82 4.14
C GLU A 172 6.12 -2.21 5.46
N ASP A 173 6.88 -2.14 6.55
CA ASP A 173 6.34 -2.24 7.90
C ASP A 173 5.97 -0.83 8.39
N PRO A 174 4.68 -0.53 8.64
CA PRO A 174 4.26 0.77 9.18
C PRO A 174 4.85 1.08 10.56
N ASN A 175 5.38 0.06 11.27
CA ASN A 175 6.06 0.21 12.55
C ASN A 175 7.56 0.45 12.42
N ASP A 176 8.16 0.36 11.23
CA ASP A 176 9.55 0.78 11.09
C ASP A 176 9.58 2.30 11.25
N PRO A 177 10.09 2.84 12.38
CA PRO A 177 10.12 4.28 12.56
C PRO A 177 10.96 4.84 11.42
N GLN A 178 10.31 5.50 10.46
CA GLN A 178 11.01 6.11 9.32
C GLN A 178 12.24 6.81 9.87
N ALA A 179 13.42 6.39 9.39
CA ALA A 179 14.69 6.87 9.90
C ALA A 179 14.63 8.39 9.92
N VAL A 180 14.52 8.96 11.13
CA VAL A 180 14.38 10.40 11.28
C VAL A 180 15.66 10.98 10.68
N PRO A 181 15.60 11.79 9.61
CA PRO A 181 16.81 12.33 9.03
C PRO A 181 17.56 13.06 10.14
N PHE A 182 18.86 12.78 10.29
CA PHE A 182 19.73 13.28 11.36
C PHE A 182 19.67 14.81 11.56
N GLU A 183 19.19 15.54 10.55
CA GLU A 183 18.97 16.98 10.59
C GLU A 183 17.82 17.40 11.54
N ALA A 184 16.82 16.54 11.77
CA ALA A 184 15.73 16.81 12.72
C ALA A 184 16.16 16.61 14.18
N GLU A 185 17.02 15.62 14.46
CA GLU A 185 17.50 15.36 15.83
C GLU A 185 18.44 16.46 16.32
N THR A 186 19.33 16.94 15.44
CA THR A 186 20.25 18.05 15.77
C THR A 186 19.51 19.37 15.99
N SER A 187 18.44 19.64 15.25
CA SER A 187 17.67 20.88 15.39
C SER A 187 16.79 20.92 16.64
N ILE A 188 16.22 19.80 17.08
CA ILE A 188 15.53 19.71 18.38
C ILE A 188 16.52 19.89 19.55
N ALA A 189 17.68 19.25 19.48
CA ALA A 189 18.73 19.42 20.49
C ALA A 189 19.26 20.86 20.55
N LEU A 190 19.43 21.53 19.39
CA LEU A 190 19.85 22.94 19.33
C LEU A 190 18.77 23.89 19.86
N ALA A 191 17.49 23.63 19.57
CA ALA A 191 16.37 24.44 20.05
C ALA A 191 16.23 24.40 21.58
N LEU A 192 16.43 23.21 22.18
CA LEU A 192 16.41 23.03 23.63
C LEU A 192 17.61 23.72 24.32
N LEU A 193 18.79 23.68 23.72
CA LEU A 193 19.98 24.38 24.24
C LEU A 193 19.87 25.91 24.10
N GLY A 194 19.31 26.40 22.99
CA GLY A 194 19.06 27.83 22.76
C GLY A 194 18.06 28.43 23.76
N GLY A 195 16.98 27.70 24.06
CA GLY A 195 15.95 28.12 25.02
C GLY A 195 16.48 28.30 26.45
N TRP A 196 17.37 27.40 26.91
CA TRP A 196 17.94 27.49 28.25
C TRP A 196 18.90 28.68 28.40
N GLY A 197 19.70 28.96 27.36
CA GLY A 197 20.58 30.13 27.31
C GLY A 197 19.82 31.46 27.33
N ALA A 198 18.73 31.57 26.57
CA ALA A 198 17.88 32.77 26.53
C ALA A 198 17.20 33.04 27.89
N TRP A 199 16.72 31.99 28.56
CA TRP A 199 16.08 32.11 29.87
C TRP A 199 17.04 32.61 30.96
N LYS A 200 18.27 32.05 31.03
CA LYS A 200 19.29 32.54 31.98
C LYS A 200 19.61 34.02 31.75
N ARG A 201 19.80 34.43 30.49
CA ARG A 201 20.13 35.82 30.14
C ARG A 201 19.01 36.80 30.49
N TRP A 202 17.75 36.40 30.32
CA TRP A 202 16.58 37.19 30.73
C TRP A 202 16.50 37.34 32.26
N LYS A 203 16.73 36.26 33.01
CA LYS A 203 16.69 36.28 34.48
C LYS A 203 17.76 37.21 35.09
N SER A 204 18.99 37.18 34.56
CA SER A 204 20.06 38.10 35.00
C SER A 204 19.74 39.57 34.71
N ARG A 205 19.08 39.88 33.58
CA ARG A 205 18.67 41.26 33.27
C ARG A 205 17.61 41.79 34.23
N ARG A 206 16.66 40.95 34.65
CA ARG A 206 15.65 41.33 35.66
C ARG A 206 16.25 41.55 37.05
N ALA A 207 17.24 40.74 37.44
CA ALA A 207 17.93 40.93 38.72
C ALA A 207 18.68 42.26 38.79
N ASN A 208 19.33 42.68 37.70
CA ASN A 208 20.07 43.95 37.66
C ASN A 208 19.18 45.19 37.49
N ALA A 209 17.95 45.06 36.99
CA ALA A 209 17.03 46.18 36.82
C ALA A 209 16.39 46.66 38.15
N ASN A 210 16.49 45.87 39.22
CA ASN A 210 15.90 46.18 40.53
C ASN A 210 16.92 46.76 41.54
N VAL A 211 18.08 47.22 41.08
CA VAL A 211 19.17 47.74 41.95
C VAL A 211 19.25 49.28 41.94
N ASN A 212 18.21 49.97 41.45
CA ASN A 212 18.09 51.43 41.55
C ASN A 212 16.86 51.84 42.35
#